data_AF-H1YFS9-F1
#
_entry.id   AF-H1YFS9-F1
#
_cell.length_a   1.000
_cell.length_b   1.000
_cell.length_c   1.000
_cell.angle_alpha   90.00
_cell.angle_beta   90.00
_cell.angle_gamma   90.00
#
_symmetry.space_group_name_H-M   'P 1'
#
loop_
_entity.id
_entity.type
_entity.pdbx_description
1 polymer ?
#
loop_
_entity_poly.entity_id
_entity_poly.type
_entity_poly.pdbx_seq_one_letter_code
_entity_poly.pdbx_strand_id
1 'polypeptide(L)'
;MKLTSKRFIIMLLTVLTALFSLQFINYGSSPKITGPGKPGLQEQKGLKDYYKNYFPIGVAVNMAALNGQQAELINREFNSITPENDMKISVIHPLEGQYNWKNADAIVDFAVSHHIKIRGHNLLWHTQVPDWMFRDSTGALVSKEVLLRRLKDHITTVVKRYRGKIYAWDVVNEAIDDSPEKYLRNSLWYQICGEDFLAKAFEYAHEADPTAALYYNDYNSEDPSKREKIYRLLKNLKDAKVPIDGVGLQGHWKLNDPSPDLIRTALDRYSSLGLKIQITELDVTIREPRPRTNRPPDTAATMPVDSGYTERIARLQADRYQSIFQIFRDYKKVITSVTFWNLSDRYSWLDFRNGGLAGGAAASINTPRIVRKAYPLLFDENLQRKKAYWSVVNF
;
A
#
# COMPACT_ATOMS: atom_id res chain seq x y z
N MET A 1 -5.83 -86.78 57.64
CA MET A 1 -6.75 -87.13 58.75
C MET A 1 -7.83 -86.05 58.82
N LYS A 2 -9.10 -86.42 58.53
CA LYS A 2 -10.41 -85.73 58.74
C LYS A 2 -10.54 -84.24 58.32
N LEU A 3 -11.22 -83.91 57.22
CA LEU A 3 -12.68 -83.64 57.08
C LEU A 3 -13.26 -82.65 58.12
N THR A 4 -13.82 -81.53 57.63
CA THR A 4 -15.18 -80.93 57.84
C THR A 4 -15.08 -79.40 57.74
N SER A 5 -15.75 -78.67 56.83
CA SER A 5 -17.17 -78.42 56.55
C SER A 5 -17.65 -77.05 57.07
N LYS A 6 -18.42 -76.36 56.20
CA LYS A 6 -19.58 -75.49 56.48
C LYS A 6 -19.41 -73.96 56.70
N ARG A 7 -20.03 -73.26 55.74
CA ARG A 7 -21.17 -72.30 55.84
C ARG A 7 -20.90 -70.78 55.84
N PHE A 8 -21.62 -70.17 54.89
CA PHE A 8 -22.01 -68.77 54.71
C PHE A 8 -22.53 -68.06 55.97
N ILE A 9 -22.16 -66.78 56.11
CA ILE A 9 -22.99 -65.71 56.70
C ILE A 9 -22.79 -64.42 55.88
N ILE A 10 -23.90 -63.80 55.48
CA ILE A 10 -24.00 -62.45 54.92
C ILE A 10 -24.41 -61.51 56.06
N MET A 11 -23.73 -60.37 56.27
CA MET A 11 -24.40 -59.17 56.80
C MET A 11 -23.66 -57.86 56.51
N LEU A 12 -24.50 -56.91 56.11
CA LEU A 12 -24.39 -55.49 55.76
C LEU A 12 -23.52 -54.54 56.63
N LEU A 13 -23.03 -53.51 55.92
CA LEU A 13 -22.88 -52.08 56.26
C LEU A 13 -21.97 -51.63 57.42
N THR A 14 -20.93 -50.85 57.09
CA THR A 14 -20.64 -49.58 57.77
C THR A 14 -19.77 -48.66 56.90
N VAL A 15 -20.24 -47.42 56.74
CA VAL A 15 -19.52 -46.29 56.14
C VAL A 15 -18.60 -45.70 57.20
N LEU A 16 -17.32 -45.50 56.90
CA LEU A 16 -16.48 -44.42 57.45
C LEU A 16 -15.13 -44.41 56.71
N THR A 17 -14.85 -43.39 55.90
CA THR A 17 -13.48 -43.08 55.48
C THR A 17 -13.18 -41.63 55.82
N ALA A 18 -12.32 -41.49 56.83
CA ALA A 18 -11.77 -40.24 57.30
C ALA A 18 -10.66 -39.73 56.36
N LEU A 19 -10.56 -38.41 56.32
CA LEU A 19 -9.53 -37.62 55.64
C LEU A 19 -8.11 -37.99 56.10
N PHE A 20 -7.17 -38.07 55.15
CA PHE A 20 -5.80 -37.63 55.37
C PHE A 20 -5.28 -36.89 54.13
N SER A 21 -4.99 -35.62 54.36
CA SER A 21 -4.31 -34.69 53.46
C SER A 21 -2.80 -34.98 53.42
N LEU A 22 -2.23 -35.15 52.24
CA LEU A 22 -0.83 -34.84 51.98
C LEU A 22 -0.71 -34.01 50.70
N GLN A 23 -0.26 -32.77 50.86
CA GLN A 23 0.17 -31.90 49.78
C GLN A 23 1.47 -32.45 49.20
N PHE A 24 1.49 -32.69 47.89
CA PHE A 24 2.72 -32.72 47.10
C PHE A 24 2.69 -31.56 46.11
N ILE A 25 3.60 -30.61 46.33
CA ILE A 25 3.98 -29.61 45.33
C ILE A 25 4.70 -30.36 44.21
N ASN A 26 4.18 -30.30 42.99
CA ASN A 26 4.90 -30.78 41.81
C ASN A 26 5.01 -29.66 40.77
N TYR A 27 6.26 -29.30 40.49
CA TYR A 27 6.68 -28.31 39.50
C TYR A 27 6.63 -28.93 38.10
N GLY A 28 6.02 -28.23 37.14
CA GLY A 28 6.35 -28.31 35.72
C GLY A 28 5.97 -29.58 34.94
N SER A 29 4.91 -29.49 34.12
CA SER A 29 4.77 -30.29 32.90
C SER A 29 3.99 -29.49 31.85
N SER A 30 4.59 -29.35 30.67
CA SER A 30 4.15 -28.55 29.52
C SER A 30 2.70 -28.82 29.06
N PRO A 31 2.00 -27.81 28.50
CA PRO A 31 0.66 -28.03 27.95
C PRO A 31 0.72 -28.90 26.71
N LYS A 32 -0.15 -29.92 26.68
CA LYS A 32 -0.43 -30.78 25.53
C LYS A 32 -0.82 -29.94 24.31
N ILE A 33 -0.16 -30.20 23.19
CA ILE A 33 -0.52 -29.68 21.87
C ILE A 33 -1.88 -30.27 21.49
N THR A 34 -2.92 -29.44 21.50
CA THR A 34 -4.20 -29.72 20.86
C THR A 34 -4.06 -29.39 19.36
N GLY A 35 -4.64 -30.22 18.49
CA GLY A 35 -4.64 -30.03 17.03
C GLY A 35 -5.27 -28.69 16.59
N PRO A 36 -5.27 -28.36 15.28
CA PRO A 36 -5.70 -27.05 14.81
C PRO A 36 -7.18 -26.85 15.14
N GLY A 37 -7.44 -26.07 16.19
CA GLY A 37 -8.79 -25.61 16.52
C GLY A 37 -9.35 -24.79 15.37
N LYS A 38 -10.67 -24.87 15.16
CA LYS A 38 -11.36 -23.95 14.24
C LYS A 38 -11.00 -22.51 14.66
N PRO A 39 -10.51 -21.67 13.73
CA PRO A 39 -10.18 -20.30 14.06
C PRO A 39 -11.39 -19.58 14.64
N GLY A 40 -11.19 -18.77 15.68
CA GLY A 40 -12.27 -17.98 16.28
C GLY A 40 -12.93 -17.03 15.26
N LEU A 41 -14.16 -16.57 15.52
CA LEU A 41 -14.88 -15.63 14.63
C LEU A 41 -14.07 -14.35 14.30
N GLN A 42 -13.15 -13.93 15.19
CA GLN A 42 -12.25 -12.80 14.99
C GLN A 42 -11.04 -13.13 14.10
N GLU A 43 -10.63 -14.40 14.03
CA GLU A 43 -9.60 -14.88 13.10
C GLU A 43 -10.11 -15.02 11.66
N GLN A 44 -11.44 -15.12 11.46
CA GLN A 44 -12.05 -15.23 10.13
C GLN A 44 -12.24 -13.88 9.42
N LYS A 45 -12.50 -12.79 10.14
CA LYS A 45 -12.67 -11.45 9.53
C LYS A 45 -11.36 -10.93 8.96
N GLY A 46 -11.39 -10.45 7.72
CA GLY A 46 -10.29 -9.71 7.12
C GLY A 46 -10.37 -8.21 7.37
N LEU A 47 -9.29 -7.49 7.08
CA LEU A 47 -9.20 -6.04 7.24
C LEU A 47 -10.34 -5.30 6.53
N LYS A 48 -10.70 -5.69 5.30
CA LYS A 48 -11.85 -5.16 4.56
C LYS A 48 -13.19 -5.25 5.30
N ASP A 49 -13.38 -6.26 6.15
CA ASP A 49 -14.66 -6.49 6.83
C ASP A 49 -14.87 -5.48 7.96
N TYR A 50 -13.79 -5.08 8.64
CA TYR A 50 -13.82 -4.02 9.67
C TYR A 50 -14.13 -2.65 9.06
N TYR A 51 -13.71 -2.42 7.81
CA TYR A 51 -13.85 -1.13 7.12
C TYR A 51 -15.00 -1.08 6.10
N LYS A 52 -15.86 -2.11 6.02
CA LYS A 52 -16.94 -2.20 5.02
C LYS A 52 -17.90 -1.00 4.99
N ASN A 53 -18.10 -0.32 6.12
CA ASN A 53 -18.97 0.86 6.28
C ASN A 53 -18.19 2.19 6.23
N TYR A 54 -16.91 2.15 5.84
CA TYR A 54 -16.00 3.28 5.77
C TYR A 54 -15.48 3.48 4.35
N PHE A 55 -14.62 2.58 3.89
CA PHE A 55 -13.99 2.65 2.57
C PHE A 55 -13.41 1.27 2.18
N PRO A 56 -13.19 1.00 0.87
CA PRO A 56 -12.38 -0.11 0.41
C PRO A 56 -10.97 -0.08 1.00
N ILE A 57 -10.45 -1.27 1.28
CA ILE A 57 -9.07 -1.50 1.73
C ILE A 57 -8.31 -2.17 0.58
N GLY A 58 -7.29 -1.47 0.10
CA GLY A 58 -6.49 -1.87 -1.03
C GLY A 58 -5.08 -2.34 -0.67
N VAL A 59 -4.45 -3.02 -1.62
CA VAL A 59 -3.03 -3.40 -1.54
C VAL A 59 -2.37 -3.32 -2.90
N ALA A 60 -1.14 -2.80 -2.95
CA ALA A 60 -0.33 -2.84 -4.16
C ALA A 60 0.26 -4.25 -4.37
N VAL A 61 0.15 -4.75 -5.60
CA VAL A 61 0.53 -6.12 -5.95
C VAL A 61 1.43 -6.14 -7.17
N ASN A 62 2.20 -7.23 -7.29
CA ASN A 62 2.91 -7.63 -8.49
C ASN A 62 2.57 -9.09 -8.80
N MET A 63 3.10 -9.62 -9.91
CA MET A 63 2.81 -10.99 -10.37
C MET A 63 3.06 -12.09 -9.32
N ALA A 64 4.03 -11.90 -8.41
CA ALA A 64 4.33 -12.91 -7.38
C ALA A 64 3.20 -13.06 -6.35
N ALA A 65 2.38 -12.01 -6.17
CA ALA A 65 1.31 -11.99 -5.19
C ALA A 65 0.01 -12.65 -5.65
N LEU A 66 -0.09 -13.02 -6.93
CA LEU A 66 -1.33 -13.55 -7.52
C LEU A 66 -1.55 -15.05 -7.26
N ASN A 67 -0.66 -15.72 -6.51
CA ASN A 67 -0.74 -17.15 -6.25
C ASN A 67 -0.45 -17.53 -4.78
N GLY A 68 -0.87 -18.74 -4.40
CA GLY A 68 -0.57 -19.34 -3.09
C GLY A 68 -1.02 -18.50 -1.89
N GLN A 69 -0.23 -18.53 -0.82
CA GLN A 69 -0.55 -17.85 0.44
C GLN A 69 -0.74 -16.32 0.30
N GLN A 70 -0.09 -15.69 -0.68
CA GLN A 70 -0.26 -14.25 -0.92
C GLN A 70 -1.62 -13.95 -1.56
N ALA A 71 -2.06 -14.76 -2.53
CA ALA A 71 -3.40 -14.64 -3.09
C ALA A 71 -4.50 -14.91 -2.05
N GLU A 72 -4.32 -15.94 -1.21
CA GLU A 72 -5.23 -16.24 -0.11
C GLU A 72 -5.31 -15.07 0.88
N LEU A 73 -4.16 -14.47 1.23
CA LEU A 73 -4.11 -13.29 2.08
C LEU A 73 -4.83 -12.10 1.44
N ILE A 74 -4.59 -11.84 0.15
CA ILE A 74 -5.25 -10.76 -0.59
C ILE A 74 -6.76 -10.93 -0.56
N ASN A 75 -7.25 -12.12 -0.91
CA ASN A 75 -8.66 -12.46 -0.94
C ASN A 75 -9.33 -12.38 0.43
N ARG A 76 -8.59 -12.68 1.52
CA ARG A 76 -9.10 -12.55 2.87
C ARG A 76 -9.16 -11.10 3.32
N GLU A 77 -8.09 -10.33 3.12
CA GLU A 77 -7.89 -9.05 3.81
C GLU A 77 -8.33 -7.83 2.99
N PHE A 78 -8.31 -7.89 1.66
CA PHE A 78 -8.46 -6.72 0.79
C PHE A 78 -9.62 -6.85 -0.21
N ASN A 79 -10.15 -5.71 -0.65
CA ASN A 79 -11.20 -5.60 -1.68
C ASN A 79 -10.90 -4.55 -2.76
N SER A 80 -9.65 -4.07 -2.81
CA SER A 80 -9.09 -3.33 -3.93
C SER A 80 -7.62 -3.75 -4.13
N ILE A 81 -7.11 -3.63 -5.35
CA ILE A 81 -5.68 -3.76 -5.66
C ILE A 81 -5.19 -2.64 -6.56
N THR A 82 -3.88 -2.40 -6.51
CA THR A 82 -3.16 -1.50 -7.43
C THR A 82 -1.96 -2.25 -8.01
N PRO A 83 -1.76 -2.33 -9.34
CA PRO A 83 -0.54 -2.88 -9.92
C PRO A 83 0.65 -1.98 -9.58
N GLU A 84 1.62 -2.49 -8.81
CA GLU A 84 2.74 -1.70 -8.26
C GLU A 84 3.63 -1.10 -9.36
N ASN A 85 3.89 -1.88 -10.41
CA ASN A 85 4.72 -1.48 -11.55
C ASN A 85 4.12 -1.87 -12.90
N ASP A 86 3.31 -2.92 -12.94
CA ASP A 86 2.88 -3.56 -14.18
C ASP A 86 1.96 -2.70 -15.06
N MET A 87 1.45 -1.58 -14.54
CA MET A 87 0.68 -0.59 -15.30
C MET A 87 1.42 0.72 -15.61
N LYS A 88 2.71 0.85 -15.22
CA LYS A 88 3.51 2.03 -15.54
C LYS A 88 3.88 2.06 -17.02
N ILE A 89 4.03 3.26 -17.56
CA ILE A 89 4.18 3.48 -19.01
C ILE A 89 5.36 2.72 -19.64
N SER A 90 6.54 2.63 -18.99
CA SER A 90 7.64 1.82 -19.54
C SER A 90 7.37 0.32 -19.57
N VAL A 91 6.46 -0.16 -18.73
CA VAL A 91 6.10 -1.59 -18.67
C VAL A 91 5.01 -1.90 -19.69
N ILE A 92 3.95 -1.08 -19.74
CA ILE A 92 2.83 -1.29 -20.67
C ILE A 92 3.15 -0.87 -22.10
N HIS A 93 3.90 0.22 -22.32
CA HIS A 93 4.12 0.81 -23.64
C HIS A 93 5.63 1.06 -23.91
N PRO A 94 6.45 0.00 -23.90
CA PRO A 94 7.92 0.11 -23.95
C PRO A 94 8.46 0.71 -25.25
N LEU A 95 7.78 0.52 -26.38
CA LEU A 95 8.17 1.03 -27.71
C LEU A 95 6.96 1.62 -28.43
N GLU A 96 7.19 2.58 -29.33
CA GLU A 96 6.11 3.20 -30.11
C GLU A 96 5.32 2.11 -30.87
N GLY A 97 4.02 2.03 -30.60
CA GLY A 97 3.12 1.07 -31.23
C GLY A 97 3.23 -0.37 -30.71
N GLN A 98 4.06 -0.65 -29.70
CA GLN A 98 4.18 -1.98 -29.09
C GLN A 98 3.81 -1.94 -27.61
N TYR A 99 2.77 -2.70 -27.27
CA TYR A 99 2.29 -2.80 -25.90
C TYR A 99 2.59 -4.17 -25.30
N ASN A 100 2.94 -4.18 -24.02
CA ASN A 100 3.08 -5.39 -23.22
C ASN A 100 1.95 -5.48 -22.21
N TRP A 101 0.95 -6.30 -22.53
CA TRP A 101 -0.25 -6.46 -21.71
C TRP A 101 -0.15 -7.57 -20.66
N LYS A 102 0.85 -8.46 -20.78
CA LYS A 102 0.89 -9.75 -20.08
C LYS A 102 0.63 -9.65 -18.59
N ASN A 103 1.41 -8.82 -17.89
CA ASN A 103 1.32 -8.75 -16.43
C ASN A 103 0.10 -7.95 -15.97
N ALA A 104 -0.20 -6.84 -16.63
CA ALA A 104 -1.35 -6.01 -16.29
C ALA A 104 -2.67 -6.76 -16.50
N ASP A 105 -2.82 -7.51 -17.60
CA ASP A 105 -3.97 -8.38 -17.84
C ASP A 105 -4.10 -9.45 -16.75
N ALA A 106 -3.01 -10.13 -16.39
CA ALA A 106 -3.05 -11.16 -15.35
C ALA A 106 -3.49 -10.61 -13.98
N ILE A 107 -3.04 -9.40 -13.61
CA ILE A 107 -3.46 -8.75 -12.37
C ILE A 107 -4.94 -8.34 -12.45
N VAL A 108 -5.38 -7.81 -13.59
CA VAL A 108 -6.79 -7.44 -13.82
C VAL A 108 -7.69 -8.67 -13.76
N ASP A 109 -7.30 -9.77 -14.42
CA ASP A 109 -8.07 -11.01 -14.45
C ASP A 109 -8.15 -11.66 -13.07
N PHE A 110 -7.04 -11.65 -12.30
CA PHE A 110 -7.06 -12.05 -10.90
C PHE A 110 -8.11 -11.25 -10.11
N ALA A 111 -8.05 -9.91 -10.18
CA ALA A 111 -9.00 -9.08 -9.45
C ALA A 111 -10.46 -9.30 -9.88
N VAL A 112 -10.72 -9.39 -11.19
CA VAL A 112 -12.07 -9.64 -11.71
C VAL A 112 -12.60 -10.98 -11.22
N SER A 113 -11.79 -12.05 -11.29
CA SER A 113 -12.19 -13.40 -10.84
C SER A 113 -12.49 -13.48 -9.33
N HIS A 114 -11.90 -12.57 -8.54
CA HIS A 114 -12.09 -12.48 -7.10
C HIS A 114 -13.00 -11.33 -6.65
N HIS A 115 -13.65 -10.62 -7.58
CA HIS A 115 -14.50 -9.47 -7.30
C HIS A 115 -13.80 -8.34 -6.51
N ILE A 116 -12.52 -8.13 -6.80
CA ILE A 116 -11.67 -7.09 -6.21
C ILE A 116 -11.62 -5.88 -7.14
N LYS A 117 -11.76 -4.67 -6.58
CA LYS A 117 -11.66 -3.43 -7.35
C LYS A 117 -10.21 -3.17 -7.80
N ILE A 118 -10.02 -2.46 -8.91
CA ILE A 118 -8.68 -2.14 -9.43
C ILE A 118 -8.50 -0.63 -9.55
N ARG A 119 -7.43 -0.12 -8.95
CA ARG A 119 -6.89 1.21 -9.26
C ARG A 119 -5.80 1.07 -10.31
N GLY A 120 -5.88 1.82 -11.38
CA GLY A 120 -4.83 1.87 -12.39
C GLY A 120 -3.73 2.85 -12.00
N HIS A 121 -2.48 2.38 -11.96
CA HIS A 121 -1.31 3.18 -11.57
C HIS A 121 -0.15 2.94 -12.55
N ASN A 122 0.21 3.91 -13.39
CA ASN A 122 -0.37 5.23 -13.62
C ASN A 122 -0.25 5.58 -15.11
N LEU A 123 -0.98 6.60 -15.57
CA LEU A 123 -1.04 6.96 -16.99
C LEU A 123 0.03 7.97 -17.43
N LEU A 124 0.42 8.87 -16.53
CA LEU A 124 1.44 9.88 -16.77
C LEU A 124 2.28 10.07 -15.52
N TRP A 125 3.60 9.86 -15.67
CA TRP A 125 4.59 10.13 -14.64
C TRP A 125 5.86 10.70 -15.27
N HIS A 126 6.69 11.37 -14.47
CA HIS A 126 7.95 11.94 -14.94
C HIS A 126 9.09 10.92 -15.03
N THR A 127 8.91 9.73 -14.47
CA THR A 127 9.91 8.66 -14.42
C THR A 127 9.31 7.36 -14.94
N GLN A 128 10.18 6.40 -15.29
CA GLN A 128 9.80 5.16 -15.98
C GLN A 128 9.03 5.43 -17.28
N VAL A 129 9.49 6.43 -18.04
CA VAL A 129 8.97 6.76 -19.37
C VAL A 129 10.02 6.40 -20.44
N PRO A 130 9.69 5.57 -21.44
CA PRO A 130 10.61 5.26 -22.51
C PRO A 130 10.99 6.49 -23.35
N ASP A 131 12.25 6.57 -23.77
CA ASP A 131 12.77 7.71 -24.54
C ASP A 131 12.02 7.97 -25.85
N TRP A 132 11.46 6.92 -26.48
CA TRP A 132 10.68 7.07 -27.72
C TRP A 132 9.51 8.02 -27.55
N MET A 133 8.97 8.19 -26.33
CA MET A 133 7.89 9.13 -26.05
C MET A 133 8.33 10.57 -26.38
N PHE A 134 9.55 10.93 -25.96
CA PHE A 134 10.08 12.29 -26.00
C PHE A 134 10.97 12.58 -27.20
N ARG A 135 11.53 11.54 -27.83
CA ARG A 135 12.53 11.68 -28.88
C ARG A 135 12.08 11.11 -30.21
N ASP A 136 12.61 11.66 -31.29
CA ASP A 136 12.47 11.11 -32.64
C ASP A 136 13.58 10.09 -32.95
N SER A 137 13.60 9.56 -34.18
CA SER A 137 14.61 8.58 -34.63
C SER A 137 16.04 9.13 -34.69
N THR A 138 16.23 10.45 -34.65
CA THR A 138 17.54 11.10 -34.60
C THR A 138 18.02 11.33 -33.17
N GLY A 139 17.15 11.11 -32.17
CA GLY A 139 17.40 11.38 -30.77
C GLY A 139 17.07 12.82 -30.35
N ALA A 140 16.56 13.66 -31.25
CA ALA A 140 16.12 15.02 -30.94
C ALA A 140 14.79 15.00 -30.17
N LEU A 141 14.53 16.02 -29.34
CA LEU A 141 13.24 16.17 -28.66
C LEU A 141 12.14 16.44 -29.69
N VAL A 142 11.00 15.78 -29.53
CA VAL A 142 9.84 15.99 -30.40
C VAL A 142 9.09 17.28 -30.07
N SER A 143 8.27 17.74 -31.01
CA SER A 143 7.41 18.91 -30.77
C SER A 143 6.32 18.62 -29.73
N LYS A 144 5.73 19.69 -29.19
CA LYS A 144 4.58 19.63 -28.29
C LYS A 144 3.43 18.82 -28.88
N GLU A 145 3.13 19.01 -30.16
CA GLU A 145 2.04 18.34 -30.87
C GLU A 145 2.28 16.83 -30.95
N VAL A 146 3.52 16.42 -31.25
CA VAL A 146 3.90 15.01 -31.32
C VAL A 146 3.82 14.37 -29.93
N LEU A 147 4.32 15.03 -28.88
CA LEU A 147 4.28 14.49 -27.53
C LEU A 147 2.85 14.37 -27.00
N LEU A 148 2.00 15.39 -27.21
CA LEU A 148 0.59 15.35 -26.82
C LEU A 148 -0.21 14.29 -27.58
N ARG A 149 0.10 14.06 -28.87
CA ARG A 149 -0.48 12.96 -29.64
C ARG A 149 -0.08 11.61 -29.06
N ARG A 150 1.22 11.37 -28.83
CA ARG A 150 1.73 10.11 -28.24
C ARG A 150 1.13 9.85 -26.85
N LEU A 151 0.99 10.90 -26.03
CA LEU A 151 0.32 10.82 -24.75
C LEU A 151 -1.16 10.45 -24.90
N LYS A 152 -1.88 11.09 -25.83
CA LYS A 152 -3.28 10.76 -26.14
C LYS A 152 -3.44 9.30 -26.55
N ASP A 153 -2.60 8.83 -27.45
CA ASP A 153 -2.64 7.46 -27.97
C ASP A 153 -2.37 6.45 -26.85
N HIS A 154 -1.37 6.71 -26.00
CA HIS A 154 -1.08 5.88 -24.82
C HIS A 154 -2.29 5.82 -23.87
N ILE A 155 -2.76 6.98 -23.39
CA ILE A 155 -3.87 7.05 -22.43
C ILE A 155 -5.12 6.39 -23.01
N THR A 156 -5.47 6.72 -24.25
CA THR A 156 -6.67 6.20 -24.90
C THR A 156 -6.61 4.68 -25.03
N THR A 157 -5.47 4.13 -25.45
CA THR A 157 -5.32 2.68 -25.64
C THR A 157 -5.40 1.93 -24.31
N VAL A 158 -4.68 2.40 -23.29
CA VAL A 158 -4.64 1.74 -21.97
C VAL A 158 -6.00 1.84 -21.27
N VAL A 159 -6.59 3.04 -21.21
CA VAL A 159 -7.88 3.25 -20.55
C VAL A 159 -8.99 2.49 -21.26
N LYS A 160 -9.05 2.50 -22.61
CA LYS A 160 -10.07 1.73 -23.34
C LYS A 160 -9.94 0.22 -23.14
N ARG A 161 -8.72 -0.32 -23.04
CA ARG A 161 -8.51 -1.76 -22.80
C ARG A 161 -9.15 -2.22 -21.49
N TYR A 162 -9.04 -1.41 -20.44
CA TYR A 162 -9.52 -1.74 -19.10
C TYR A 162 -10.82 -1.05 -18.70
N ARG A 163 -11.51 -0.42 -19.68
CA ARG A 163 -12.79 0.26 -19.48
C ARG A 163 -13.78 -0.66 -18.76
N GLY A 164 -14.40 -0.14 -17.71
CA GLY A 164 -15.35 -0.90 -16.87
C GLY A 164 -14.74 -1.93 -15.92
N LYS A 165 -13.43 -2.18 -15.96
CA LYS A 165 -12.70 -3.04 -14.99
C LYS A 165 -11.94 -2.22 -13.94
N ILE A 166 -11.43 -1.05 -14.33
CA ILE A 166 -10.70 -0.14 -13.44
C ILE A 166 -11.66 0.94 -12.95
N TYR A 167 -11.78 1.09 -11.62
CA TYR A 167 -12.72 2.05 -11.03
C TYR A 167 -12.10 3.46 -10.88
N ALA A 168 -10.78 3.53 -10.78
CA ALA A 168 -10.05 4.79 -10.62
C ALA A 168 -8.68 4.73 -11.30
N TRP A 169 -8.25 5.84 -11.89
CA TRP A 169 -6.93 6.01 -12.48
C TRP A 169 -6.14 7.10 -11.76
N ASP A 170 -4.89 6.79 -11.42
CA ASP A 170 -3.88 7.81 -11.19
C ASP A 170 -3.46 8.34 -12.58
N VAL A 171 -4.11 9.42 -13.02
CA VAL A 171 -3.93 9.99 -14.37
C VAL A 171 -2.58 10.69 -14.46
N VAL A 172 -2.27 11.53 -13.46
CA VAL A 172 -1.01 12.24 -13.35
C VAL A 172 -0.40 11.92 -11.99
N ASN A 173 0.84 11.46 -11.99
CA ASN A 173 1.61 11.14 -10.80
C ASN A 173 2.77 12.15 -10.62
N GLU A 174 2.93 12.72 -9.42
CA GLU A 174 4.13 13.44 -8.96
C GLU A 174 4.63 14.59 -9.86
N ALA A 175 3.70 15.39 -10.39
CA ALA A 175 4.04 16.54 -11.24
C ALA A 175 4.56 17.76 -10.46
N ILE A 176 4.30 17.85 -9.16
CA ILE A 176 4.71 18.99 -8.33
C ILE A 176 6.13 18.74 -7.80
N ASP A 177 6.96 19.78 -7.83
CA ASP A 177 8.33 19.73 -7.34
C ASP A 177 8.35 19.71 -5.80
N ASP A 178 9.40 19.16 -5.19
CA ASP A 178 9.55 19.14 -3.74
C ASP A 178 10.14 20.45 -3.18
N SER A 179 10.89 21.21 -4.00
CA SER A 179 11.51 22.46 -3.55
C SER A 179 10.47 23.57 -3.40
N PRO A 180 10.54 24.40 -2.34
CA PRO A 180 9.56 25.47 -2.13
C PRO A 180 9.57 26.54 -3.23
N GLU A 181 10.68 26.68 -3.96
CA GLU A 181 10.89 27.67 -5.03
C GLU A 181 10.31 27.24 -6.38
N LYS A 182 10.14 25.93 -6.60
CA LYS A 182 9.67 25.38 -7.88
C LYS A 182 8.23 24.91 -7.77
N TYR A 183 7.43 25.26 -8.78
CA TYR A 183 6.04 24.81 -8.86
C TYR A 183 5.95 23.39 -9.43
N LEU A 184 6.13 23.24 -10.75
CA LEU A 184 6.15 21.96 -11.42
C LEU A 184 7.57 21.39 -11.49
N ARG A 185 7.65 20.07 -11.44
CA ARG A 185 8.88 19.32 -11.66
C ARG A 185 9.38 19.57 -13.09
N ASN A 186 10.68 19.82 -13.24
CA ASN A 186 11.33 20.06 -14.54
C ASN A 186 11.49 18.77 -15.37
N SER A 187 10.37 18.10 -15.69
CA SER A 187 10.30 16.88 -16.51
C SER A 187 10.32 17.20 -18.01
N LEU A 188 10.64 16.20 -18.85
CA LEU A 188 10.53 16.36 -20.31
C LEU A 188 9.09 16.65 -20.76
N TRP A 189 8.08 16.17 -20.03
CA TRP A 189 6.68 16.57 -20.25
C TRP A 189 6.51 18.09 -20.12
N TYR A 190 7.01 18.67 -19.03
CA TYR A 190 6.91 20.11 -18.79
C TYR A 190 7.78 20.94 -19.76
N GLN A 191 9.00 20.49 -20.03
CA GLN A 191 9.91 21.20 -20.95
C GLN A 191 9.36 21.26 -22.38
N ILE A 192 8.70 20.22 -22.85
CA ILE A 192 8.17 20.14 -24.22
C ILE A 192 6.76 20.72 -24.33
N CYS A 193 5.87 20.46 -23.36
CA CYS A 193 4.46 20.83 -23.47
C CYS A 193 4.04 22.07 -22.66
N GLY A 194 4.88 22.57 -21.75
CA GLY A 194 4.43 23.51 -20.72
C GLY A 194 3.47 22.84 -19.73
N GLU A 195 2.48 23.57 -19.22
CA GLU A 195 1.49 23.00 -18.27
C GLU A 195 0.40 22.15 -18.95
N ASP A 196 0.24 22.27 -20.28
CA ASP A 196 -0.88 21.68 -21.04
C ASP A 196 -1.02 20.17 -20.88
N PHE A 197 0.08 19.44 -20.67
CA PHE A 197 0.05 17.98 -20.51
C PHE A 197 -0.82 17.55 -19.31
N LEU A 198 -0.95 18.41 -18.28
CA LEU A 198 -1.73 18.13 -17.09
C LEU A 198 -3.21 18.03 -17.43
N ALA A 199 -3.80 19.10 -17.95
CA ALA A 199 -5.21 19.12 -18.35
C ALA A 199 -5.50 18.09 -19.45
N LYS A 200 -4.61 18.00 -20.45
CA LYS A 200 -4.78 17.05 -21.56
C LYS A 200 -4.81 15.59 -21.12
N ALA A 201 -3.99 15.18 -20.15
CA ALA A 201 -4.02 13.82 -19.66
C ALA A 201 -5.39 13.44 -19.07
N PHE A 202 -6.00 14.33 -18.27
CA PHE A 202 -7.34 14.13 -17.72
C PHE A 202 -8.43 14.12 -18.80
N GLU A 203 -8.39 15.06 -19.74
CA GLU A 203 -9.31 15.09 -20.88
C GLU A 203 -9.27 13.78 -21.68
N TYR A 204 -8.07 13.29 -22.00
CA TYR A 204 -7.90 12.04 -22.75
C TYR A 204 -8.39 10.82 -21.97
N ALA A 205 -8.13 10.77 -20.66
CA ALA A 205 -8.60 9.68 -19.82
C ALA A 205 -10.13 9.67 -19.73
N HIS A 206 -10.75 10.84 -19.55
CA HIS A 206 -12.21 10.97 -19.50
C HIS A 206 -12.87 10.63 -20.83
N GLU A 207 -12.32 11.09 -21.97
CA GLU A 207 -12.78 10.69 -23.31
C GLU A 207 -12.72 9.15 -23.48
N ALA A 208 -11.67 8.52 -22.95
CA ALA A 208 -11.41 7.10 -23.08
C ALA A 208 -12.23 6.20 -22.13
N ASP A 209 -12.63 6.69 -20.96
CA ASP A 209 -13.63 6.07 -20.07
C ASP A 209 -14.24 7.13 -19.13
N PRO A 210 -15.45 7.65 -19.45
CA PRO A 210 -16.12 8.64 -18.61
C PRO A 210 -16.60 8.11 -17.25
N THR A 211 -16.57 6.79 -17.03
CA THR A 211 -17.10 6.14 -15.82
C THR A 211 -16.02 5.89 -14.76
N ALA A 212 -14.75 5.87 -15.15
CA ALA A 212 -13.64 5.73 -14.22
C ALA A 212 -13.34 7.06 -13.52
N ALA A 213 -13.13 7.03 -12.21
CA ALA A 213 -12.78 8.22 -11.45
C ALA A 213 -11.30 8.62 -11.68
N LEU A 214 -11.05 9.90 -11.91
CA LEU A 214 -9.74 10.41 -12.32
C LEU A 214 -9.04 11.17 -11.19
N TYR A 215 -7.83 10.72 -10.87
CA TYR A 215 -7.05 11.22 -9.73
C TYR A 215 -5.71 11.82 -10.15
N TYR A 216 -5.34 12.90 -9.48
CA TYR A 216 -3.95 13.33 -9.35
C TYR A 216 -3.33 12.68 -8.11
N ASN A 217 -2.17 12.04 -8.21
CA ASN A 217 -1.53 11.31 -7.10
C ASN A 217 -0.13 11.88 -6.80
N ASP A 218 0.20 12.10 -5.52
CA ASP A 218 1.53 12.60 -5.13
C ASP A 218 1.90 12.25 -3.66
N TYR A 219 3.20 12.12 -3.40
CA TYR A 219 3.78 11.99 -2.05
C TYR A 219 4.05 13.35 -1.41
N ASN A 220 4.27 13.35 -0.09
CA ASN A 220 4.45 14.55 0.73
C ASN A 220 3.32 15.57 0.52
N SER A 221 2.13 15.11 0.15
CA SER A 221 0.96 15.95 -0.12
C SER A 221 0.40 16.58 1.16
N GLU A 222 0.84 16.10 2.31
CA GLU A 222 0.62 16.68 3.62
C GLU A 222 1.63 17.76 4.03
N ASP A 223 2.82 17.80 3.42
CA ASP A 223 3.83 18.80 3.70
C ASP A 223 3.28 20.19 3.38
N PRO A 224 3.38 21.20 4.28
CA PRO A 224 2.74 22.50 4.05
C PRO A 224 3.12 23.17 2.73
N SER A 225 4.39 23.09 2.30
CA SER A 225 4.84 23.74 1.08
C SER A 225 4.29 23.01 -0.15
N LYS A 226 4.46 21.68 -0.20
CA LYS A 226 4.00 20.89 -1.34
C LYS A 226 2.49 20.82 -1.41
N ARG A 227 1.80 20.74 -0.27
CA ARG A 227 0.34 20.74 -0.14
C ARG A 227 -0.28 21.93 -0.86
N GLU A 228 0.21 23.14 -0.60
CA GLU A 228 -0.38 24.36 -1.20
C GLU A 228 -0.13 24.43 -2.71
N LYS A 229 1.01 23.91 -3.20
CA LYS A 229 1.27 23.80 -4.63
C LYS A 229 0.33 22.79 -5.30
N ILE A 230 0.12 21.62 -4.68
CA ILE A 230 -0.86 20.63 -5.16
C ILE A 230 -2.27 21.23 -5.12
N TYR A 231 -2.66 21.92 -4.04
CA TYR A 231 -3.96 22.57 -3.94
C TYR A 231 -4.17 23.59 -5.06
N ARG A 232 -3.17 24.42 -5.37
CA ARG A 232 -3.21 25.36 -6.50
C ARG A 232 -3.42 24.63 -7.82
N LEU A 233 -2.69 23.54 -8.07
CA LEU A 233 -2.87 22.72 -9.27
C LEU A 233 -4.30 22.20 -9.39
N LEU A 234 -4.79 21.54 -8.35
CA LEU A 234 -6.13 20.96 -8.31
C LEU A 234 -7.22 22.03 -8.49
N LYS A 235 -7.07 23.19 -7.84
CA LYS A 235 -7.98 24.31 -8.00
C LYS A 235 -8.00 24.82 -9.45
N ASN A 236 -6.83 25.01 -10.06
CA ASN A 236 -6.74 25.47 -11.44
C ASN A 236 -7.40 24.49 -12.43
N LEU A 237 -7.20 23.18 -12.23
CA LEU A 237 -7.86 22.15 -13.05
C LEU A 237 -9.38 22.18 -12.86
N LYS A 238 -9.87 22.33 -11.63
CA LYS A 238 -11.31 22.45 -11.32
C LYS A 238 -11.93 23.70 -11.92
N ASP A 239 -11.29 24.87 -11.79
CA ASP A 239 -11.76 26.13 -12.34
C ASP A 239 -11.82 26.09 -13.88
N ALA A 240 -10.85 25.40 -14.50
CA ALA A 240 -10.82 25.14 -15.93
C ALA A 240 -11.78 24.03 -16.39
N LYS A 241 -12.58 23.45 -15.48
CA LYS A 241 -13.54 22.36 -15.75
C LYS A 241 -12.90 21.09 -16.34
N VAL A 242 -11.64 20.84 -16.02
CA VAL A 242 -10.97 19.58 -16.34
C VAL A 242 -11.65 18.43 -15.55
N PRO A 243 -11.88 17.25 -16.16
CA PRO A 243 -12.51 16.12 -15.48
C PRO A 243 -11.57 15.51 -14.44
N ILE A 244 -11.60 16.04 -13.23
CA ILE A 244 -10.86 15.53 -12.07
C ILE A 244 -11.82 15.28 -10.90
N ASP A 245 -11.78 14.07 -10.38
CA ASP A 245 -12.70 13.59 -9.35
C ASP A 245 -12.07 13.58 -7.95
N GLY A 246 -10.75 13.42 -7.89
CA GLY A 246 -10.07 13.37 -6.61
C GLY A 246 -8.56 13.56 -6.61
N VAL A 247 -8.00 13.47 -5.40
CA VAL A 247 -6.57 13.48 -5.12
C VAL A 247 -6.17 12.21 -4.35
N GLY A 248 -5.05 11.61 -4.76
CA GLY A 248 -4.37 10.53 -4.08
C GLY A 248 -3.25 11.08 -3.20
N LEU A 249 -3.30 10.78 -1.90
CA LEU A 249 -2.17 10.99 -0.99
C LEU A 249 -1.45 9.65 -0.87
N GLN A 250 -0.20 9.58 -1.33
CA GLN A 250 0.56 8.32 -1.30
C GLN A 250 0.67 7.78 0.13
N GLY A 251 1.06 8.62 1.10
CA GLY A 251 1.08 8.20 2.50
C GLY A 251 2.32 7.40 2.89
N HIS A 252 3.46 7.64 2.22
CA HIS A 252 4.76 7.08 2.60
C HIS A 252 5.32 7.78 3.84
N TRP A 253 5.00 7.26 5.02
CA TRP A 253 5.17 7.95 6.30
C TRP A 253 6.14 7.23 7.24
N LYS A 254 6.42 7.87 8.37
CA LYS A 254 7.31 7.39 9.42
C LYS A 254 6.57 7.24 10.74
N LEU A 255 7.27 6.71 11.74
CA LEU A 255 6.76 6.57 13.11
C LEU A 255 6.35 7.91 13.74
N ASN A 256 7.03 9.00 13.36
CA ASN A 256 6.93 10.32 14.00
C ASN A 256 6.59 11.47 13.02
N ASP A 257 6.40 11.18 11.73
CA ASP A 257 6.27 12.18 10.67
C ASP A 257 5.40 11.63 9.53
N PRO A 258 4.47 12.42 8.97
CA PRO A 258 4.00 13.76 9.38
C PRO A 258 3.27 13.74 10.73
N SER A 259 3.05 14.90 11.36
CA SER A 259 2.15 14.96 12.52
C SER A 259 0.69 14.63 12.12
N PRO A 260 -0.13 14.10 13.04
CA PRO A 260 -1.57 13.94 12.81
C PRO A 260 -2.27 15.21 12.28
N ASP A 261 -1.86 16.39 12.77
CA ASP A 261 -2.45 17.67 12.36
C ASP A 261 -2.11 18.03 10.92
N LEU A 262 -0.91 17.70 10.44
CA LEU A 262 -0.54 17.90 9.03
C LEU A 262 -1.39 17.02 8.11
N ILE A 263 -1.66 15.78 8.52
CA ILE A 263 -2.57 14.88 7.79
C ILE A 263 -3.98 15.48 7.74
N ARG A 264 -4.54 15.88 8.89
CA ARG A 264 -5.90 16.49 8.95
C ARG A 264 -5.99 17.75 8.10
N THR A 265 -4.98 18.63 8.20
CA THR A 265 -4.92 19.87 7.40
C THR A 265 -4.90 19.57 5.91
N ALA A 266 -4.16 18.54 5.46
CA ALA A 266 -4.18 18.12 4.06
C ALA A 266 -5.55 17.63 3.61
N LEU A 267 -6.20 16.78 4.41
CA LEU A 267 -7.53 16.25 4.12
C LEU A 267 -8.59 17.36 4.04
N ASP A 268 -8.59 18.31 4.98
CA ASP A 268 -9.47 19.48 4.94
C ASP A 268 -9.20 20.34 3.71
N ARG A 269 -7.92 20.59 3.42
CA ARG A 269 -7.51 21.46 2.33
C ARG A 269 -7.97 20.92 0.99
N TYR A 270 -7.74 19.63 0.72
CA TYR A 270 -8.14 19.04 -0.56
C TYR A 270 -9.64 18.81 -0.68
N SER A 271 -10.31 18.39 0.40
CA SER A 271 -11.76 18.22 0.39
C SER A 271 -12.52 19.54 0.24
N SER A 272 -11.91 20.68 0.61
CA SER A 272 -12.51 22.01 0.38
C SER A 272 -12.72 22.34 -1.12
N LEU A 273 -12.03 21.65 -2.04
CA LEU A 273 -12.24 21.76 -3.49
C LEU A 273 -13.41 20.90 -4.01
N GLY A 274 -14.13 20.21 -3.12
CA GLY A 274 -15.17 19.23 -3.47
C GLY A 274 -14.61 17.93 -4.07
N LEU A 275 -13.30 17.71 -3.97
CA LEU A 275 -12.62 16.51 -4.46
C LEU A 275 -12.74 15.35 -3.47
N LYS A 276 -12.82 14.13 -4.00
CA LYS A 276 -12.65 12.92 -3.19
C LYS A 276 -11.19 12.67 -2.87
N ILE A 277 -10.93 12.00 -1.76
CA ILE A 277 -9.58 11.66 -1.33
C ILE A 277 -9.42 10.15 -1.33
N GLN A 278 -8.26 9.67 -1.76
CA GLN A 278 -7.82 8.30 -1.55
C GLN A 278 -6.43 8.29 -0.94
N ILE A 279 -6.20 7.40 0.01
CA ILE A 279 -4.85 7.10 0.49
C ILE A 279 -4.37 5.94 -0.37
N THR A 280 -3.29 6.13 -1.13
CA THR A 280 -3.01 5.32 -2.32
C THR A 280 -1.85 4.35 -2.15
N GLU A 281 -0.88 4.66 -1.28
CA GLU A 281 0.40 3.95 -1.16
C GLU A 281 0.89 3.88 0.30
N LEU A 282 -0.03 3.67 1.24
CA LEU A 282 0.25 3.78 2.67
C LEU A 282 1.30 2.75 3.11
N ASP A 283 2.37 3.26 3.69
CA ASP A 283 3.38 2.50 4.40
C ASP A 283 3.97 3.36 5.54
N VAL A 284 4.35 2.73 6.67
CA VAL A 284 4.88 3.44 7.84
C VAL A 284 6.22 2.84 8.23
N THR A 285 7.31 3.37 7.67
CA THR A 285 8.65 2.83 7.89
C THR A 285 9.16 3.06 9.30
N ILE A 286 9.90 2.08 9.84
CA ILE A 286 10.60 2.18 11.11
C ILE A 286 11.95 2.91 10.98
N ARG A 287 12.29 3.36 9.77
CA ARG A 287 13.61 3.86 9.41
C ARG A 287 13.55 5.34 9.10
N GLU A 288 14.59 6.03 9.51
CA GLU A 288 14.79 7.42 9.12
C GLU A 288 15.36 7.52 7.69
N PRO A 289 15.04 8.59 6.95
CA PRO A 289 15.68 8.87 5.67
C PRO A 289 17.20 8.95 5.85
N ARG A 290 17.97 8.33 4.97
CA ARG A 290 19.37 8.73 4.83
C ARG A 290 19.41 10.09 4.13
N PRO A 291 20.30 11.01 4.54
CA PRO A 291 20.61 12.16 3.70
C PRO A 291 21.05 11.67 2.32
N ARG A 292 20.54 12.28 1.25
CA ARG A 292 21.03 12.06 -0.12
C ARG A 292 22.45 12.63 -0.22
N THR A 293 23.45 11.90 0.26
CA THR A 293 24.85 12.26 0.05
C THR A 293 25.33 11.60 -1.25
N ASN A 294 26.16 12.31 -2.01
CA ASN A 294 26.92 11.74 -3.13
C ASN A 294 28.05 10.80 -2.63
N ARG A 295 27.96 10.31 -1.39
CA ARG A 295 28.99 9.46 -0.79
C ARG A 295 28.75 8.04 -1.27
N PRO A 296 29.79 7.31 -1.73
CA PRO A 296 29.68 5.88 -2.01
C PRO A 296 29.10 5.16 -0.78
N PRO A 297 28.36 4.05 -0.98
CA PRO A 297 27.71 3.34 0.12
C PRO A 297 28.73 3.13 1.24
N ASP A 298 28.45 3.73 2.39
CA ASP A 298 29.24 3.58 3.61
C ASP A 298 29.58 2.10 3.79
N THR A 299 30.88 1.79 3.90
CA THR A 299 31.33 0.44 4.20
C THR A 299 30.61 -0.04 5.45
N ALA A 300 30.36 -1.35 5.57
CA ALA A 300 29.61 -1.92 6.70
C ALA A 300 30.13 -1.46 8.10
N ALA A 301 31.36 -0.98 8.17
CA ALA A 301 32.05 -0.49 9.37
C ALA A 301 31.55 0.86 9.93
N THR A 302 30.89 1.74 9.15
CA THR A 302 30.40 3.05 9.64
C THR A 302 28.90 3.12 9.83
N MET A 303 28.21 2.00 9.62
CA MET A 303 26.76 1.94 9.69
C MET A 303 26.27 1.79 11.14
N PRO A 304 25.28 2.59 11.59
CA PRO A 304 24.62 2.33 12.86
C PRO A 304 24.11 0.89 12.92
N VAL A 305 24.29 0.26 14.10
CA VAL A 305 23.77 -1.08 14.40
C VAL A 305 22.28 -1.11 14.09
N ASP A 306 21.89 -2.02 13.22
CA ASP A 306 20.49 -2.22 12.87
C ASP A 306 19.80 -3.01 13.98
N SER A 307 19.11 -2.31 14.89
CA SER A 307 18.33 -2.94 15.96
C SER A 307 17.09 -3.71 15.48
N GLY A 308 16.74 -3.60 14.19
CA GLY A 308 15.63 -4.32 13.57
C GLY A 308 14.25 -3.97 14.15
N TYR A 309 13.29 -4.89 13.95
CA TYR A 309 11.91 -4.75 14.40
C TYR A 309 11.76 -5.21 15.86
N THR A 310 12.21 -4.38 16.81
CA THR A 310 12.08 -4.69 18.25
C THR A 310 10.64 -4.55 18.75
N GLU A 311 10.34 -5.15 19.90
CA GLU A 311 9.05 -5.01 20.59
C GLU A 311 8.70 -3.55 20.94
N ARG A 312 9.70 -2.68 21.14
CA ARG A 312 9.50 -1.23 21.30
C ARG A 312 9.04 -0.59 19.99
N ILE A 313 9.71 -0.90 18.89
CA ILE A 313 9.37 -0.39 17.55
C ILE A 313 7.99 -0.90 17.11
N ALA A 314 7.66 -2.16 17.41
CA ALA A 314 6.36 -2.73 17.13
C ALA A 314 5.21 -1.97 17.83
N ARG A 315 5.43 -1.51 19.07
CA ARG A 315 4.47 -0.67 19.81
C ARG A 315 4.33 0.71 19.18
N LEU A 316 5.45 1.41 18.93
CA LEU A 316 5.43 2.73 18.28
C LEU A 316 4.73 2.71 16.92
N GLN A 317 4.99 1.68 16.12
CA GLN A 317 4.32 1.52 14.83
C GLN A 317 2.82 1.23 15.00
N ALA A 318 2.43 0.43 15.98
CA ALA A 318 1.03 0.16 16.27
C ALA A 318 0.28 1.43 16.70
N ASP A 319 0.86 2.23 17.60
CA ASP A 319 0.29 3.51 18.04
C ASP A 319 0.18 4.49 16.86
N ARG A 320 1.20 4.53 16.01
CA ARG A 320 1.21 5.36 14.81
C ARG A 320 0.10 4.98 13.84
N TYR A 321 -0.04 3.70 13.52
CA TYR A 321 -1.12 3.21 12.66
C TYR A 321 -2.51 3.45 13.27
N GLN A 322 -2.66 3.27 14.58
CA GLN A 322 -3.91 3.57 15.28
C GLN A 322 -4.31 5.03 15.11
N SER A 323 -3.36 5.95 15.34
CA SER A 323 -3.58 7.39 15.17
C SER A 323 -3.97 7.73 13.73
N ILE A 324 -3.28 7.15 12.74
CA ILE A 324 -3.57 7.37 11.32
C ILE A 324 -4.98 6.87 10.95
N PHE A 325 -5.33 5.65 11.34
CA PHE A 325 -6.62 5.07 11.00
C PHE A 325 -7.78 5.71 11.77
N GLN A 326 -7.54 6.28 12.96
CA GLN A 326 -8.54 7.13 13.61
C GLN A 326 -8.87 8.35 12.73
N ILE A 327 -7.84 9.05 12.21
CA ILE A 327 -8.05 10.16 11.26
C ILE A 327 -8.86 9.67 10.05
N PHE A 328 -8.49 8.54 9.45
CA PHE A 328 -9.19 8.06 8.26
C PHE A 328 -10.67 7.76 8.53
N ARG A 329 -10.99 7.20 9.69
CA ARG A 329 -12.38 6.97 10.11
C ARG A 329 -13.14 8.28 10.35
N ASP A 330 -12.51 9.28 10.95
CA ASP A 330 -13.10 10.61 11.13
C ASP A 330 -13.45 11.25 9.77
N TYR A 331 -12.60 11.05 8.77
CA TYR A 331 -12.71 11.59 7.41
C TYR A 331 -13.44 10.67 6.41
N LYS A 332 -14.18 9.64 6.88
CA LYS A 332 -14.87 8.66 6.02
C LYS A 332 -15.84 9.24 5.00
N LYS A 333 -16.28 10.49 5.15
CA LYS A 333 -17.16 11.19 4.19
C LYS A 333 -16.43 11.62 2.92
N VAL A 334 -15.11 11.83 3.00
CA VAL A 334 -14.28 12.34 1.90
C VAL A 334 -13.21 11.33 1.46
N ILE A 335 -12.72 10.48 2.37
CA ILE A 335 -11.84 9.36 2.03
C ILE A 335 -12.67 8.22 1.44
N THR A 336 -12.28 7.78 0.24
CA THR A 336 -13.02 6.79 -0.56
C THR A 336 -12.24 5.50 -0.81
N SER A 337 -10.99 5.41 -0.37
CA SER A 337 -10.16 4.20 -0.39
C SER A 337 -8.91 4.41 0.46
N VAL A 338 -8.40 3.33 1.08
CA VAL A 338 -7.08 3.28 1.72
C VAL A 338 -6.32 2.05 1.20
N THR A 339 -5.19 2.27 0.54
CA THR A 339 -4.37 1.23 -0.09
C THR A 339 -2.99 1.19 0.53
N PHE A 340 -2.50 -0.01 0.88
CA PHE A 340 -1.14 -0.24 1.37
C PHE A 340 -0.16 -0.47 0.22
N TRP A 341 1.07 0.04 0.32
CA TRP A 341 2.10 -0.17 -0.71
C TRP A 341 2.97 -1.39 -0.40
N ASN A 342 2.65 -2.50 -1.07
CA ASN A 342 3.09 -3.87 -0.84
C ASN A 342 2.27 -4.63 0.22
N LEU A 343 2.28 -5.96 0.11
CA LEU A 343 1.38 -6.86 0.87
C LEU A 343 1.87 -7.16 2.29
N SER A 344 3.17 -7.32 2.47
CA SER A 344 3.75 -7.74 3.74
C SER A 344 5.21 -7.32 3.84
N ASP A 345 5.73 -7.29 5.06
CA ASP A 345 7.13 -6.99 5.31
C ASP A 345 8.10 -7.98 4.64
N ARG A 346 7.63 -9.10 4.06
CA ARG A 346 8.46 -10.00 3.23
C ARG A 346 9.14 -9.24 2.10
N TYR A 347 8.41 -8.31 1.47
CA TYR A 347 8.90 -7.47 0.39
C TYR A 347 8.31 -6.07 0.55
N SER A 348 9.18 -5.09 0.74
CA SER A 348 8.83 -3.68 0.57
C SER A 348 9.81 -2.98 -0.36
N TRP A 349 9.31 -2.10 -1.22
CA TRP A 349 10.13 -1.23 -2.06
C TRP A 349 11.14 -0.39 -1.24
N LEU A 350 10.83 -0.11 0.03
CA LEU A 350 11.70 0.62 0.96
C LEU A 350 12.95 -0.19 1.36
N ASP A 351 12.91 -1.52 1.30
CA ASP A 351 14.04 -2.37 1.69
C ASP A 351 15.29 -2.08 0.82
N PHE A 352 15.06 -1.79 -0.46
CA PHE A 352 16.09 -1.44 -1.46
C PHE A 352 16.49 0.04 -1.45
N ARG A 353 15.82 0.85 -0.63
CA ARG A 353 16.20 2.23 -0.28
C ARG A 353 16.95 2.29 1.04
N ASN A 354 17.58 1.18 1.43
CA ASN A 354 18.21 1.00 2.74
C ASN A 354 17.21 1.30 3.88
N GLY A 355 15.94 1.00 3.65
CA GLY A 355 14.85 1.21 4.58
C GLY A 355 14.30 2.64 4.65
N GLY A 356 15.00 3.65 4.11
CA GLY A 356 14.58 5.06 4.19
C GLY A 356 13.64 5.49 3.05
N LEU A 357 12.94 6.62 3.25
CA LEU A 357 12.09 7.21 2.22
C LEU A 357 12.92 7.79 1.07
N ALA A 358 12.51 7.51 -0.15
CA ALA A 358 12.72 8.45 -1.25
C ALA A 358 11.49 8.41 -2.15
N GLY A 359 10.84 9.55 -2.39
CA GLY A 359 9.84 9.68 -3.44
C GLY A 359 10.46 9.47 -4.83
N GLY A 360 9.70 8.86 -5.74
CA GLY A 360 10.09 8.60 -7.13
C GLY A 360 10.76 7.24 -7.37
N ALA A 361 10.40 6.58 -8.48
CA ALA A 361 10.69 5.23 -8.98
C ALA A 361 11.94 4.48 -8.48
N ALA A 362 11.80 3.16 -8.45
CA ALA A 362 12.70 2.13 -7.91
C ALA A 362 14.21 2.34 -8.10
N ALA A 363 14.95 1.80 -7.12
CA ALA A 363 16.40 1.77 -7.05
C ALA A 363 17.07 1.36 -8.36
N SER A 364 18.11 2.10 -8.75
CA SER A 364 19.08 1.68 -9.77
C SER A 364 19.60 0.28 -9.44
N ILE A 365 19.43 -0.64 -10.39
CA ILE A 365 19.75 -2.08 -10.31
C ILE A 365 21.29 -2.31 -10.24
N ASN A 366 22.10 -1.28 -10.51
CA ASN A 366 23.54 -1.41 -10.73
C ASN A 366 24.42 -1.06 -9.52
N THR A 367 23.88 -1.01 -8.31
CA THR A 367 24.68 -0.81 -7.09
C THR A 367 24.48 -1.96 -6.11
N PRO A 368 25.54 -2.63 -5.61
CA PRO A 368 25.42 -3.54 -4.48
C PRO A 368 24.86 -2.76 -3.29
N ARG A 369 23.60 -3.00 -2.95
CA ARG A 369 22.94 -2.33 -1.83
C ARG A 369 22.80 -3.32 -0.69
N ILE A 370 23.26 -2.90 0.49
CA ILE A 370 22.90 -3.56 1.74
C ILE A 370 21.39 -3.41 1.90
N VAL A 371 20.65 -4.52 1.82
CA VAL A 371 19.21 -4.54 2.04
C VAL A 371 18.95 -4.35 3.53
N ARG A 372 18.16 -3.33 3.89
CA ARG A 372 17.72 -3.09 5.27
C ARG A 372 16.21 -3.04 5.31
N LYS A 373 15.63 -3.97 6.08
CA LYS A 373 14.18 -4.10 6.20
C LYS A 373 13.54 -2.84 6.79
N ALA A 374 12.55 -2.29 6.10
CA ALA A 374 11.78 -1.11 6.54
C ALA A 374 10.62 -1.46 7.49
N TYR A 375 10.20 -2.74 7.47
CA TYR A 375 9.05 -3.29 8.21
C TYR A 375 7.79 -2.43 8.17
N PRO A 376 7.35 -1.88 7.02
CA PRO A 376 6.46 -0.74 7.05
C PRO A 376 4.98 -1.12 7.03
N LEU A 377 4.62 -2.41 7.04
CA LEU A 377 3.26 -2.88 6.74
C LEU A 377 2.56 -3.54 7.93
N LEU A 378 1.34 -4.06 7.71
CA LEU A 378 0.54 -4.73 8.75
C LEU A 378 0.81 -6.23 8.88
N PHE A 379 1.48 -6.84 7.90
CA PHE A 379 1.82 -8.25 7.89
C PHE A 379 3.33 -8.43 7.92
N ASP A 380 3.83 -9.40 8.68
CA ASP A 380 5.25 -9.69 8.78
C ASP A 380 5.78 -10.49 7.57
N GLU A 381 7.04 -10.87 7.61
CA GLU A 381 7.71 -11.63 6.54
C GLU A 381 7.10 -13.02 6.29
N ASN A 382 6.36 -13.54 7.26
CA ASN A 382 5.65 -14.81 7.24
C ASN A 382 4.15 -14.66 6.98
N LEU A 383 3.72 -13.48 6.51
CA LEU A 383 2.32 -13.14 6.21
C LEU A 383 1.41 -13.14 7.45
N GLN A 384 1.98 -13.08 8.66
CA GLN A 384 1.22 -13.03 9.90
C GLN A 384 0.90 -11.58 10.29
N ARG A 385 -0.27 -11.38 10.91
CA ARG A 385 -0.73 -10.05 11.37
C ARG A 385 0.20 -9.53 12.47
N LYS A 386 0.80 -8.36 12.26
CA LYS A 386 1.64 -7.65 13.24
C LYS A 386 0.80 -6.99 14.32
N LYS A 387 1.45 -6.47 15.38
CA LYS A 387 0.78 -5.64 16.40
C LYS A 387 0.04 -4.44 15.80
N ALA A 388 0.63 -3.82 14.77
CA ALA A 388 0.00 -2.72 14.04
C ALA A 388 -1.31 -3.11 13.34
N TYR A 389 -1.48 -4.37 12.90
CA TYR A 389 -2.76 -4.83 12.35
C TYR A 389 -3.88 -4.68 13.38
N TRP A 390 -3.63 -5.15 14.62
CA TRP A 390 -4.64 -5.18 15.67
C TRP A 390 -5.03 -3.78 16.14
N SER A 391 -4.09 -2.83 16.15
CA SER A 391 -4.40 -1.43 16.47
C SER A 391 -5.23 -0.72 15.39
N VAL A 392 -5.20 -1.22 14.15
CA VAL A 392 -6.04 -0.73 13.06
C VAL A 392 -7.47 -1.27 13.12
N VAL A 393 -7.70 -2.48 13.63
CA VAL A 393 -9.05 -3.11 13.62
C VAL A 393 -9.81 -3.04 14.94
N ASN A 394 -9.14 -2.75 16.06
CA ASN A 394 -9.77 -2.67 17.38
C ASN A 394 -10.23 -1.24 17.68
N PHE A 395 -11.41 -0.85 17.17
CA PHE A 395 -12.04 0.46 17.39
C PHE A 395 -13.56 0.39 17.55
#